data_AF-A0A7S0BT57-F1
#
_entry.id   AF-A0A7S0BT57-F1
#
_cell.length_a   1.000
_cell.length_b   1.000
_cell.length_c   1.000
_cell.angle_alpha   90.00
_cell.angle_beta   90.00
_cell.angle_gamma   90.00
#
_symmetry.space_group_name_H-M   'P 1'
#
loop_
_entity.id
_entity.type
_entity.pdbx_description
1 polymer ?
#
loop_
_entity_poly.entity_id
_entity_poly.type
_entity_poly.pdbx_seq_one_letter_code
_entity_poly.pdbx_strand_id
1 'polypeptide(L)'
;MNILPHKSWNVWSVKNIARVEKDEARARLEESERKERALKVESERRLERLRDKPKSFKNGRQEDERFSLFAEEERKAGSENPDVAKERRKREARELDSSRDYLGGRERQNRPWYATEAPVERLAASADSRKRRREDKLKHREDPLACTKSQTEKSNRKTYGKRKTSSNSQTNSIDELRQQREKREAAERKRIEAVLSKSNRSKQTPLPDDRSRDYHEGFTAYSGGRRRDKRTRRH
;
A
#
# COMPACT_ATOMS: atom_id res chain seq x y z
N MET A 1 -26.37 -21.77 -24.59
CA MET A 1 -24.91 -21.69 -24.34
C MET A 1 -24.60 -20.41 -23.57
N ASN A 2 -23.85 -20.48 -22.47
CA ASN A 2 -23.42 -19.29 -21.73
C ASN A 2 -22.16 -18.69 -22.36
N ILE A 3 -22.31 -17.55 -23.04
CA ILE A 3 -21.21 -16.83 -23.70
C ILE A 3 -20.46 -15.88 -22.77
N LEU A 4 -21.01 -15.59 -21.59
CA LEU A 4 -20.49 -14.60 -20.64
C LEU A 4 -19.07 -14.93 -20.12
N PRO A 5 -18.71 -16.18 -19.79
CA PRO A 5 -17.35 -16.52 -19.32
C PRO A 5 -16.25 -16.22 -20.33
N HIS A 6 -16.58 -16.18 -21.63
CA HIS A 6 -15.63 -15.94 -22.71
C HIS A 6 -15.44 -14.44 -23.02
N LYS A 7 -16.17 -13.55 -22.34
CA LYS A 7 -16.07 -12.10 -22.54
C LYS A 7 -15.05 -11.50 -21.58
N SER A 8 -14.22 -10.60 -22.09
CA SER A 8 -13.21 -9.87 -21.32
C SER A 8 -13.80 -8.89 -20.31
N TRP A 9 -15.02 -8.41 -20.53
CA TRP A 9 -15.72 -7.47 -19.64
C TRP A 9 -16.55 -8.17 -18.55
N ASN A 10 -16.56 -9.50 -18.51
CA ASN A 10 -17.30 -10.23 -17.49
C ASN A 10 -16.78 -9.90 -16.09
N VAL A 11 -17.61 -9.24 -15.27
CA VAL A 11 -17.27 -8.82 -13.90
C VAL A 11 -16.81 -10.00 -13.04
N TRP A 12 -17.42 -11.16 -13.25
CA TRP A 12 -17.12 -12.40 -12.50
C TRP A 12 -15.87 -13.13 -13.02
N SER A 13 -15.23 -12.63 -14.08
CA SER A 13 -13.97 -13.19 -14.54
C SER A 13 -12.89 -12.97 -13.48
N VAL A 14 -12.15 -14.03 -13.15
CA VAL A 14 -11.05 -14.01 -12.18
C VAL A 14 -10.06 -12.87 -12.46
N LYS A 15 -9.81 -12.56 -13.75
CA LYS A 15 -8.92 -11.48 -14.16
C LYS A 15 -9.47 -10.09 -13.80
N ASN A 16 -10.79 -9.91 -13.88
CA ASN A 16 -11.43 -8.64 -13.56
C ASN A 16 -11.56 -8.47 -12.05
N ILE A 17 -11.89 -9.53 -11.33
CA ILE A 17 -11.89 -9.55 -9.86
C ILE A 17 -10.50 -9.15 -9.33
N ALA A 18 -9.43 -9.79 -9.82
CA ALA A 18 -8.06 -9.47 -9.40
C ALA A 18 -7.64 -8.02 -9.74
N ARG A 19 -8.17 -7.46 -10.84
CA ARG A 19 -7.92 -6.06 -11.20
C ARG A 19 -8.63 -5.11 -10.23
N VAL A 20 -9.89 -5.39 -9.90
CA VAL A 20 -10.67 -4.63 -8.92
C VAL A 20 -10.00 -4.69 -7.55
N GLU A 21 -9.59 -5.88 -7.09
CA GLU A 21 -8.87 -6.03 -5.82
C GLU A 21 -7.58 -5.20 -5.76
N LYS A 22 -6.82 -5.16 -6.86
CA LYS A 22 -5.60 -4.35 -6.94
C LYS A 22 -5.90 -2.84 -6.94
N ASP A 23 -6.99 -2.43 -7.56
CA ASP A 23 -7.41 -1.03 -7.60
C ASP A 23 -7.94 -0.60 -6.22
N GLU A 24 -8.74 -1.44 -5.56
CA GLU A 24 -9.20 -1.23 -4.18
C GLU A 24 -8.05 -1.21 -3.18
N ALA A 25 -7.08 -2.12 -3.30
CA ALA A 25 -5.91 -2.14 -2.43
C ALA A 25 -5.11 -0.84 -2.56
N ARG A 26 -4.95 -0.32 -3.79
CA ARG A 26 -4.30 0.97 -4.02
C ARG A 26 -5.09 2.13 -3.41
N ALA A 27 -6.41 2.14 -3.59
CA ALA A 27 -7.28 3.16 -3.01
C ALA A 27 -7.21 3.16 -1.47
N ARG A 28 -7.21 1.98 -0.85
CA ARG A 28 -7.07 1.84 0.62
C ARG A 28 -5.74 2.38 1.13
N LEU A 29 -4.63 2.10 0.44
CA LEU A 29 -3.31 2.61 0.81
C LEU A 29 -3.25 4.14 0.70
N GLU A 30 -3.77 4.71 -0.38
CA GLU A 30 -3.82 6.16 -0.57
C GLU A 30 -4.68 6.85 0.51
N GLU A 31 -5.83 6.27 0.86
CA GLU A 31 -6.66 6.76 1.95
C GLU A 31 -5.97 6.68 3.31
N SER A 32 -5.25 5.59 3.60
CA SER A 32 -4.48 5.48 4.85
C SER A 32 -3.37 6.52 4.92
N GLU A 33 -2.61 6.71 3.84
CA GLU A 33 -1.56 7.72 3.80
C GLU A 33 -2.12 9.13 3.96
N ARG A 34 -3.26 9.43 3.33
CA ARG A 34 -3.92 10.73 3.48
C ARG A 34 -4.37 10.98 4.92
N LYS A 35 -4.92 9.95 5.58
CA LYS A 35 -5.31 10.02 6.99
C LYS A 35 -4.11 10.22 7.90
N GLU A 36 -3.03 9.46 7.69
CA GLU A 36 -1.78 9.61 8.45
C GLU A 36 -1.17 11.01 8.30
N ARG A 37 -1.14 11.54 7.07
CA ARG A 37 -0.67 12.91 6.83
C ARG A 37 -1.55 13.94 7.53
N ALA A 38 -2.87 13.78 7.51
CA ALA A 38 -3.79 14.67 8.20
C ALA A 38 -3.58 14.64 9.72
N LEU A 39 -3.45 13.46 10.32
CA LEU A 39 -3.17 13.28 11.75
C LEU A 39 -1.81 13.90 12.12
N LYS A 40 -0.79 13.69 11.29
CA LYS A 40 0.54 14.28 11.51
C LYS A 40 0.46 15.80 11.52
N VAL A 41 -0.15 16.41 10.50
CA VAL A 41 -0.34 17.88 10.41
C VAL A 41 -1.15 18.40 11.61
N GLU A 42 -2.19 17.69 12.03
CA GLU A 42 -2.97 18.07 13.22
C GLU A 42 -2.11 18.04 14.49
N SER A 43 -1.33 16.98 14.67
CA SER A 43 -0.42 16.86 15.82
C SER A 43 0.65 17.95 15.82
N GLU A 44 1.25 18.25 14.67
CA GLU A 44 2.20 19.36 14.50
C GLU A 44 1.55 20.70 14.84
N ARG A 45 0.35 20.97 14.34
CA ARG A 45 -0.43 22.18 14.66
C ARG A 45 -0.77 22.28 16.15
N ARG A 46 -1.08 21.15 16.81
CA ARG A 46 -1.33 21.12 18.25
C ARG A 46 -0.07 21.45 19.04
N LEU A 47 1.07 20.88 18.65
CA LEU A 47 2.36 21.14 19.28
C LEU A 47 2.81 22.60 19.09
N GLU A 48 2.63 23.15 17.89
CA GLU A 48 2.92 24.56 17.61
C GLU A 48 2.10 25.48 18.52
N ARG A 49 0.79 25.25 18.67
CA ARG A 49 -0.03 26.01 19.63
C ARG A 49 0.44 25.91 21.07
N LEU A 50 0.98 24.77 21.50
CA LEU A 50 1.52 24.58 22.84
C LEU A 50 2.87 25.28 23.01
N ARG A 51 3.68 25.31 21.95
CA ARG A 51 4.99 25.98 21.91
C ARG A 51 4.84 27.51 21.89
N ASP A 52 3.88 27.99 21.12
CA ASP A 52 3.57 29.42 20.95
C ASP A 52 2.74 29.98 22.10
N LYS A 53 2.16 29.13 22.97
CA LYS A 53 1.60 29.58 24.25
C LYS A 53 2.80 30.07 25.06
N PRO A 54 3.05 31.40 25.17
CA PRO A 54 4.12 31.85 26.04
C PRO A 54 3.81 31.33 27.43
N LYS A 55 4.86 31.05 28.21
CA LYS A 55 4.75 30.82 29.66
C LYS A 55 4.27 32.11 30.33
N SER A 56 3.11 32.67 29.96
CA SER A 56 2.55 33.91 30.53
C SER A 56 2.14 33.71 32.00
N PHE A 57 2.12 32.47 32.48
CA PHE A 57 2.06 32.14 33.91
C PHE A 57 3.40 32.33 34.66
N LYS A 58 4.47 32.84 34.04
CA LYS A 58 5.77 33.03 34.70
C LYS A 58 6.11 34.47 35.10
N ASN A 59 5.29 35.46 34.75
CA ASN A 59 5.63 36.87 35.02
C ASN A 59 4.60 37.53 35.95
N GLY A 60 4.31 36.93 37.12
CA GLY A 60 3.44 37.61 38.08
C GLY A 60 2.98 36.88 39.34
N ARG A 61 3.48 35.69 39.66
CA ARG A 61 3.27 35.11 41.00
C ARG A 61 4.61 34.70 41.60
N GLN A 62 4.76 35.14 42.84
CA GLN A 62 5.92 35.01 43.71
C GLN A 62 6.54 33.61 43.64
N GLU A 63 7.83 33.56 43.92
CA GLU A 63 8.59 32.35 44.18
C GLU A 63 8.11 31.64 45.46
N ASP A 64 6.82 31.40 45.59
CA ASP A 64 6.30 30.44 46.53
C ASP A 64 6.51 29.08 45.87
N GLU A 65 7.53 28.38 46.38
CA GLU A 65 7.66 26.93 46.37
C GLU A 65 6.70 26.26 45.37
N ARG A 66 7.20 25.99 44.17
CA ARG A 66 6.55 24.99 43.32
C ARG A 66 6.63 23.68 44.08
N PHE A 67 5.66 23.47 44.97
CA PHE A 67 5.34 22.20 45.59
C PHE A 67 5.02 21.28 44.44
N SER A 68 6.05 20.59 43.97
CA SER A 68 5.86 19.39 43.18
C SER A 68 5.21 18.40 44.13
N LEU A 69 3.87 18.43 44.20
CA LEU A 69 3.05 17.54 45.02
C LEU A 69 3.45 16.07 44.86
N PHE A 70 4.06 15.74 43.71
CA PHE A 70 4.52 14.42 43.32
C PHE A 70 6.03 14.33 43.09
N ALA A 71 6.87 15.32 43.43
CA ALA A 71 8.32 15.19 43.23
C ALA A 71 8.92 14.04 44.05
N GLU A 72 8.37 13.81 45.24
CA GLU A 72 8.76 12.69 46.08
C GLU A 72 8.28 11.35 45.51
N GLU A 73 7.08 11.32 44.90
CA GLU A 73 6.52 10.14 44.25
C GLU A 73 7.17 9.82 42.90
N GLU A 74 7.58 10.81 42.11
CA GLU A 74 8.33 10.64 40.86
C GLU A 74 9.76 10.14 41.13
N ARG A 75 10.41 10.61 42.21
CA ARG A 75 11.69 10.03 42.69
C ARG A 75 11.52 8.58 43.14
N LYS A 76 10.36 8.23 43.68
CA LYS A 76 10.00 6.86 44.10
C LYS A 76 9.54 5.99 42.93
N ALA A 77 8.96 6.57 41.87
CA ALA A 77 8.51 5.90 40.65
C ALA A 77 9.65 5.63 39.64
N GLY A 78 10.73 6.41 39.69
CA GLY A 78 11.98 6.10 39.00
C GLY A 78 12.68 4.84 39.54
N SER A 79 12.34 4.44 40.77
CA SER A 79 12.51 3.08 41.27
C SER A 79 11.25 2.31 40.88
N GLU A 80 11.27 1.52 39.80
CA GLU A 80 10.14 0.64 39.48
C GLU A 80 9.79 -0.19 40.73
N ASN A 81 8.66 0.12 41.37
CA ASN A 81 8.19 -0.59 42.54
C ASN A 81 8.10 -2.07 42.14
N PRO A 82 8.82 -2.99 42.82
CA PRO A 82 8.86 -4.40 42.45
C PRO A 82 7.46 -5.01 42.34
N ASP A 83 6.49 -4.47 43.09
CA ASP A 83 5.09 -4.89 43.05
C ASP A 83 4.37 -4.48 41.76
N VAL A 84 4.70 -3.33 41.16
CA VAL A 84 4.11 -2.87 39.88
C VAL A 84 4.67 -3.67 38.71
N ALA A 85 5.98 -3.98 38.72
CA ALA A 85 6.59 -4.87 37.74
C ALA A 85 6.03 -6.29 37.84
N LYS A 86 5.77 -6.77 39.06
CA LYS A 86 5.15 -8.08 39.33
C LYS A 86 3.69 -8.13 38.91
N GLU A 87 2.91 -7.06 39.14
CA GLU A 87 1.54 -6.94 38.65
C GLU A 87 1.49 -6.85 37.12
N ARG A 88 2.40 -6.09 36.47
CA ARG A 88 2.52 -6.05 35.00
C ARG A 88 2.81 -7.44 34.43
N ARG A 89 3.79 -8.15 34.99
CA ARG A 89 4.14 -9.53 34.58
C ARG A 89 3.00 -10.52 34.82
N LYS A 90 2.25 -10.39 35.93
CA LYS A 90 1.09 -11.22 36.24
C LYS A 90 -0.08 -10.94 35.30
N ARG A 91 -0.28 -9.67 34.92
CA ARG A 91 -1.27 -9.24 33.93
C ARG A 91 -0.92 -9.75 32.54
N GLU A 92 0.33 -9.60 32.10
CA GLU A 92 0.82 -10.17 30.84
C GLU A 92 0.70 -11.70 30.82
N ALA A 93 1.02 -12.38 31.93
CA ALA A 93 0.82 -13.82 32.04
C ALA A 93 -0.66 -14.21 31.94
N ARG A 94 -1.57 -13.48 32.57
CA ARG A 94 -3.02 -13.69 32.45
C ARG A 94 -3.53 -13.40 31.04
N GLU A 95 -2.98 -12.42 30.35
CA GLU A 95 -3.36 -12.07 28.98
C GLU A 95 -2.86 -13.13 27.99
N LEU A 96 -1.64 -13.64 28.18
CA LEU A 96 -1.09 -14.74 27.41
C LEU A 96 -1.87 -16.05 27.65
N ASP A 97 -2.24 -16.32 28.89
CA ASP A 97 -3.07 -17.47 29.29
C ASP A 97 -4.51 -17.34 28.74
N SER A 98 -5.10 -16.15 28.83
CA SER A 98 -6.40 -15.84 28.23
C SER A 98 -6.37 -15.93 26.70
N SER A 99 -5.26 -15.55 26.07
CA SER A 99 -5.06 -15.72 24.62
C SER A 99 -4.90 -17.20 24.25
N ARG A 100 -4.40 -18.05 25.15
CA ARG A 100 -4.32 -19.50 24.98
C ARG A 100 -5.68 -20.19 25.17
N ASP A 101 -6.56 -19.61 25.99
CA ASP A 101 -7.94 -20.04 26.13
C ASP A 101 -8.80 -19.70 24.90
N TYR A 102 -8.55 -18.56 24.25
CA TYR A 102 -9.30 -18.10 23.07
C TYR A 102 -9.04 -18.94 21.79
N LEU A 103 -7.94 -19.69 21.75
CA LEU A 103 -7.55 -20.57 20.62
C LEU A 103 -7.68 -22.07 20.94
N GLY A 104 -8.47 -22.45 21.95
CA GLY A 104 -8.88 -23.85 22.17
C GLY A 104 -8.27 -24.55 23.38
N GLY A 105 -7.88 -23.85 24.44
CA GLY A 105 -7.33 -24.44 25.68
C GLY A 105 -8.26 -25.36 26.49
N ARG A 106 -9.54 -25.56 26.10
CA ARG A 106 -10.52 -26.38 26.83
C ARG A 106 -10.69 -27.81 26.31
N GLU A 107 -9.65 -28.39 25.73
CA GLU A 107 -9.70 -29.75 25.16
C GLU A 107 -9.88 -30.86 26.22
N ARG A 108 -9.64 -30.57 27.51
CA ARG A 108 -9.79 -31.56 28.60
C ARG A 108 -11.19 -31.68 29.20
N GLN A 109 -11.99 -30.61 29.17
CA GLN A 109 -13.34 -30.60 29.79
C GLN A 109 -14.46 -30.91 28.80
N ASN A 110 -14.19 -30.82 27.50
CA ASN A 110 -15.12 -31.16 26.43
C ASN A 110 -14.65 -32.42 25.68
N ARG A 111 -14.15 -33.41 26.42
CA ARG A 111 -13.89 -34.74 25.85
C ARG A 111 -15.23 -35.45 25.68
N PRO A 112 -15.69 -35.71 24.44
CA PRO A 112 -16.93 -36.43 24.24
C PRO A 112 -16.79 -37.86 24.75
N TRP A 113 -17.90 -38.49 25.16
CA TRP A 113 -17.94 -39.79 25.84
C TRP A 113 -17.21 -40.95 25.12
N TYR A 114 -16.91 -40.80 23.82
CA TYR A 114 -16.16 -41.76 23.02
C TYR A 114 -14.62 -41.54 23.02
N ALA A 115 -14.14 -40.44 23.59
CA ALA A 115 -12.70 -40.09 23.70
C ALA A 115 -12.06 -40.55 25.02
N THR A 116 -12.78 -41.31 25.85
CA THR A 116 -12.20 -42.03 26.99
C THR A 116 -11.45 -43.24 26.44
N GLU A 117 -10.14 -43.09 26.26
CA GLU A 117 -9.25 -44.23 26.04
C GLU A 117 -9.22 -45.05 27.34
N ALA A 118 -10.08 -46.05 27.44
CA ALA A 118 -9.87 -47.16 28.37
C ALA A 118 -8.47 -47.74 28.09
N PRO A 119 -7.70 -48.17 29.11
CA PRO A 119 -6.28 -48.48 28.95
C PRO A 119 -6.09 -49.78 28.16
N VAL A 120 -6.10 -49.68 26.83
CA VAL A 120 -5.69 -50.73 25.88
C VAL A 120 -4.23 -50.54 25.46
N GLU A 121 -3.36 -50.14 26.40
CA GLU A 121 -1.96 -49.87 26.10
C GLU A 121 -1.01 -51.08 26.19
N ARG A 122 -1.50 -52.32 26.36
CA ARG A 122 -0.57 -53.47 26.46
C ARG A 122 -0.48 -54.43 25.28
N LEU A 123 -1.23 -54.23 24.18
CA LEU A 123 -1.19 -55.19 23.04
C LEU A 123 -1.09 -54.59 21.61
N ALA A 124 -1.15 -53.27 21.40
CA ALA A 124 -1.36 -52.69 20.06
C ALA A 124 -0.12 -52.16 19.31
N ALA A 125 1.08 -52.16 19.91
CA ALA A 125 2.25 -51.48 19.33
C ALA A 125 2.77 -52.08 18.00
N SER A 126 2.43 -53.33 17.67
CA SER A 126 2.95 -54.03 16.47
C SER A 126 2.01 -53.97 15.25
N ALA A 127 0.68 -53.92 15.45
CA ALA A 127 -0.30 -53.98 14.38
C ALA A 127 -0.61 -52.59 13.76
N ASP A 128 -0.52 -51.52 14.54
CA ASP A 128 -0.94 -50.17 14.15
C ASP A 128 0.01 -49.51 13.11
N SER A 129 1.30 -49.86 13.15
CA SER A 129 2.29 -49.31 12.21
C SER A 129 1.99 -49.66 10.74
N ARG A 130 1.46 -50.85 10.47
CA ARG A 130 1.10 -51.29 9.11
C ARG A 130 -0.21 -50.67 8.65
N LYS A 131 -1.15 -50.41 9.57
CA LYS A 131 -2.43 -49.80 9.26
C LYS A 131 -2.28 -48.31 8.97
N ARG A 132 -1.52 -47.58 9.80
CA ARG A 132 -1.13 -46.17 9.55
C ARG A 132 -0.41 -45.99 8.22
N ARG A 133 0.56 -46.87 7.91
CA ARG A 133 1.25 -46.87 6.60
C ARG A 133 0.33 -47.11 5.40
N ARG A 134 -0.79 -47.85 5.57
CA ARG A 134 -1.78 -48.05 4.50
C ARG A 134 -2.68 -46.83 4.37
N GLU A 135 -3.16 -46.29 5.48
CA GLU A 135 -4.02 -45.10 5.51
C GLU A 135 -3.30 -43.85 4.99
N ASP A 136 -2.02 -43.65 5.31
CA ASP A 136 -1.24 -42.52 4.78
C ASP A 136 -1.04 -42.60 3.27
N LYS A 137 -0.90 -43.83 2.72
CA LYS A 137 -0.82 -44.05 1.26
C LYS A 137 -2.15 -43.80 0.55
N LEU A 138 -3.28 -44.11 1.21
CA LEU A 138 -4.63 -43.84 0.69
C LEU A 138 -4.92 -42.34 0.71
N LYS A 139 -4.63 -41.65 1.82
CA LYS A 139 -4.76 -40.18 1.95
C LYS A 139 -3.96 -39.43 0.88
N HIS A 140 -2.78 -39.92 0.54
CA HIS A 140 -1.95 -39.30 -0.50
C HIS A 140 -2.44 -39.55 -1.94
N ARG A 141 -3.31 -40.56 -2.18
CA ARG A 141 -3.96 -40.80 -3.49
C ARG A 141 -5.24 -39.99 -3.67
N GLU A 142 -5.92 -39.66 -2.58
CA GLU A 142 -7.19 -38.93 -2.58
C GLU A 142 -7.02 -37.42 -2.32
N ASP A 143 -5.81 -36.97 -1.96
CA ASP A 143 -5.49 -35.56 -1.80
C ASP A 143 -5.31 -34.85 -3.16
N PRO A 144 -6.16 -33.87 -3.52
CA PRO A 144 -6.04 -33.12 -4.77
C PRO A 144 -4.71 -32.34 -4.88
N LEU A 145 -4.09 -31.97 -3.76
CA LEU A 145 -2.78 -31.32 -3.75
C LEU A 145 -1.63 -32.29 -4.09
N ALA A 146 -1.78 -33.57 -3.79
CA ALA A 146 -0.80 -34.58 -4.20
C ALA A 146 -0.83 -34.83 -5.73
N CYS A 147 -2.03 -34.82 -6.33
CA CYS A 147 -2.20 -34.96 -7.78
C CYS A 147 -1.55 -33.79 -8.54
N THR A 148 -1.75 -32.55 -8.08
CA THR A 148 -1.18 -31.36 -8.72
C THR A 148 0.35 -31.32 -8.64
N LYS A 149 0.96 -31.69 -7.51
CA LYS A 149 2.42 -31.81 -7.36
C LYS A 149 3.04 -32.85 -8.31
N SER A 150 2.36 -33.98 -8.50
CA SER A 150 2.86 -35.02 -9.42
C SER A 150 2.87 -34.57 -10.89
N GLN A 151 1.98 -33.65 -11.28
CA GLN A 151 1.93 -33.12 -12.65
C GLN A 151 3.06 -32.11 -12.89
N THR A 152 3.39 -31.27 -11.90
CA THR A 152 4.49 -30.29 -12.00
C THR A 152 5.86 -30.96 -11.92
N GLU A 153 6.01 -32.04 -11.15
CA GLU A 153 7.26 -32.80 -11.08
C GLU A 153 7.50 -33.65 -12.34
N LYS A 154 6.45 -34.20 -12.97
CA LYS A 154 6.56 -34.93 -14.24
C LYS A 154 6.94 -34.01 -15.42
N SER A 155 6.51 -32.74 -15.42
CA SER A 155 6.95 -31.78 -16.44
C SER A 155 8.43 -31.42 -16.36
N ASN A 156 9.08 -31.63 -15.21
CA ASN A 156 10.52 -31.38 -15.05
C ASN A 156 11.41 -32.57 -15.44
N ARG A 157 10.85 -33.77 -15.67
CA ARG A 157 11.64 -34.99 -15.97
C ARG A 157 11.81 -35.30 -17.47
N LYS A 158 11.24 -34.51 -18.38
CA LYS A 158 11.40 -34.66 -19.84
C LYS A 158 11.99 -33.41 -20.50
N THR A 159 13.27 -33.15 -20.26
CA THR A 159 14.10 -32.32 -21.17
C THR A 159 15.55 -32.78 -21.15
N TYR A 160 15.82 -34.00 -21.64
CA TYR A 160 17.12 -34.31 -22.28
C TYR A 160 16.95 -33.99 -23.76
N GLY A 161 17.32 -32.78 -24.13
CA GLY A 161 17.09 -32.21 -25.46
C GLY A 161 17.87 -30.92 -25.60
N LYS A 162 19.18 -31.06 -25.60
CA LYS A 162 20.21 -30.02 -25.76
C LYS A 162 19.90 -29.18 -27.01
N ARG A 163 19.39 -27.96 -26.82
CA ARG A 163 19.59 -26.85 -27.76
C ARG A 163 20.16 -25.69 -26.97
N LYS A 164 21.48 -25.47 -27.14
CA LYS A 164 22.13 -24.24 -26.76
C LYS A 164 21.56 -23.13 -27.64
N THR A 165 20.65 -22.32 -27.12
CA THR A 165 20.41 -20.99 -27.64
C THR A 165 21.07 -20.03 -26.66
N SER A 166 22.19 -19.44 -27.09
CA SER A 166 22.80 -18.30 -26.43
C SER A 166 21.87 -17.09 -26.56
N SER A 167 20.88 -16.99 -25.67
CA SER A 167 20.15 -15.74 -25.48
C SER A 167 20.97 -14.88 -24.53
N ASN A 168 21.89 -14.11 -25.13
CA ASN A 168 22.47 -12.95 -24.51
C ASN A 168 21.33 -11.94 -24.27
N SER A 169 20.60 -12.10 -23.19
CA SER A 169 19.57 -11.16 -22.76
C SER A 169 20.05 -10.55 -21.46
N GLN A 170 20.90 -9.52 -21.57
CA GLN A 170 20.96 -8.50 -20.53
C GLN A 170 19.61 -7.79 -20.51
N THR A 171 18.63 -8.44 -19.88
CA THR A 171 17.35 -7.83 -19.56
C THR A 171 17.61 -6.92 -18.38
N ASN A 172 17.50 -5.61 -18.60
CA ASN A 172 17.61 -4.65 -17.52
C ASN A 172 16.70 -5.06 -16.37
N SER A 173 17.22 -5.00 -15.15
CA SER A 173 16.45 -5.31 -13.95
C SER A 173 15.21 -4.41 -13.91
N ILE A 174 14.11 -4.90 -13.34
CA ILE A 174 12.85 -4.15 -13.26
C ILE A 174 13.05 -2.75 -12.63
N ASP A 175 14.01 -2.64 -11.71
CA ASP A 175 14.37 -1.40 -11.04
C ASP A 175 15.17 -0.45 -11.95
N GLU A 176 16.00 -0.98 -12.84
CA GLU A 176 16.70 -0.17 -13.84
C GLU A 176 15.71 0.45 -14.83
N LEU A 177 14.66 -0.29 -15.22
CA LEU A 177 13.60 0.24 -16.07
C LEU A 177 12.78 1.34 -15.35
N ARG A 178 12.59 1.22 -14.02
CA ARG A 178 11.95 2.27 -13.21
C ARG A 178 12.80 3.53 -13.17
N GLN A 179 14.09 3.40 -12.88
CA GLN A 179 15.02 4.53 -12.88
C GLN A 179 15.14 5.19 -14.26
N GLN A 180 15.14 4.41 -15.34
CA GLN A 180 15.13 4.95 -16.70
C GLN A 180 13.84 5.72 -17.00
N ARG A 181 12.69 5.25 -16.50
CA ARG A 181 11.41 5.98 -16.64
C ARG A 181 11.45 7.30 -15.85
N GLU A 182 11.86 7.26 -14.58
CA GLU A 182 11.97 8.47 -13.74
C GLU A 182 12.91 9.52 -14.35
N LYS A 183 14.04 9.09 -14.94
CA LYS A 183 14.96 9.98 -15.65
C LYS A 183 14.31 10.64 -16.87
N ARG A 184 13.50 9.92 -17.64
CA ARG A 184 12.76 10.48 -18.79
C ARG A 184 11.70 11.47 -18.33
N GLU A 185 10.90 11.10 -17.33
CA GLU A 185 9.87 11.97 -16.77
C GLU A 185 10.47 13.25 -16.17
N ALA A 186 11.63 13.15 -15.49
CA ALA A 186 12.34 14.32 -14.97
C ALA A 186 12.85 15.24 -16.08
N ALA A 187 13.37 14.68 -17.19
CA ALA A 187 13.79 15.47 -18.34
C ALA A 187 12.61 16.18 -19.02
N GLU A 188 11.47 15.51 -19.14
CA GLU A 188 10.24 16.10 -19.70
C GLU A 188 9.67 17.17 -18.77
N ARG A 189 9.66 16.96 -17.45
CA ARG A 189 9.28 17.97 -16.46
C ARG A 189 10.15 19.23 -16.58
N LYS A 190 11.46 19.09 -16.70
CA LYS A 190 12.38 20.22 -16.92
C LYS A 190 12.08 20.96 -18.23
N ARG A 191 11.74 20.23 -19.31
CA ARG A 191 11.31 20.87 -20.58
C ARG A 191 10.01 21.63 -20.43
N ILE A 192 9.01 21.05 -19.76
CA ILE A 192 7.73 21.71 -19.48
C ILE A 192 7.94 22.95 -18.62
N GLU A 193 8.75 22.87 -17.58
CA GLU A 193 9.11 24.00 -16.73
C GLU A 193 9.83 25.11 -17.51
N ALA A 194 10.74 24.76 -18.43
CA ALA A 194 11.38 25.72 -19.32
C ALA A 194 10.38 26.43 -20.25
N VAL A 195 9.38 25.71 -20.76
CA VAL A 195 8.30 26.30 -21.58
C VAL A 195 7.40 27.21 -20.72
N LEU A 196 7.03 26.77 -19.51
CA LEU A 196 6.19 27.52 -18.58
C LEU A 196 6.89 28.80 -18.08
N SER A 197 8.17 28.71 -17.73
CA SER A 197 8.96 29.88 -17.32
C SER A 197 9.14 30.88 -18.45
N LYS A 198 9.32 30.42 -19.71
CA LYS A 198 9.37 31.29 -20.88
C LYS A 198 8.03 31.95 -21.19
N SER A 199 6.92 31.24 -20.98
CA SER A 199 5.56 31.78 -21.07
C SER A 199 5.29 32.85 -20.00
N ASN A 200 5.69 32.61 -18.75
CA ASN A 200 5.51 33.58 -17.66
C ASN A 200 6.36 34.85 -17.82
N ARG A 201 7.53 34.76 -18.50
CA ARG A 201 8.35 35.94 -18.80
C ARG A 201 7.71 36.90 -19.82
N SER A 202 6.83 36.39 -20.69
CA SER A 202 6.06 37.22 -21.65
C SER A 202 4.90 37.98 -21.02
N LYS A 203 4.46 37.60 -19.82
CA LYS A 203 3.40 38.29 -19.05
C LYS A 203 3.95 39.42 -18.17
N GLN A 204 5.27 39.54 -18.06
CA GLN A 204 5.95 40.64 -17.36
C GLN A 204 6.47 41.73 -18.31
N THR A 205 5.98 41.81 -19.56
CA THR A 205 6.15 43.05 -20.34
C THR A 205 5.30 44.14 -19.67
N PRO A 206 5.89 45.22 -19.13
CA PRO A 206 5.10 46.35 -18.66
C PRO A 206 4.25 46.83 -19.83
N LEU A 207 2.94 47.02 -19.61
CA LEU A 207 2.09 47.69 -20.60
C LEU A 207 2.79 49.01 -20.99
N PRO A 208 3.01 49.28 -22.29
CA PRO A 208 3.49 50.59 -22.70
C PRO A 208 2.42 51.61 -22.31
N ASP A 209 2.85 52.68 -21.66
CA ASP A 209 1.99 53.78 -21.22
C ASP A 209 1.25 54.35 -22.45
N ASP A 210 -0.08 54.44 -22.38
CA ASP A 210 -0.98 54.78 -23.49
C ASP A 210 -0.71 56.17 -24.10
N ARG A 211 0.21 56.94 -23.51
CA ARG A 211 0.71 58.24 -23.98
C ARG A 211 1.81 58.16 -25.04
N SER A 212 2.35 56.98 -25.33
CA SER A 212 3.44 56.78 -26.31
C SER A 212 2.99 56.12 -27.62
N ARG A 213 1.68 56.01 -27.85
CA ARG A 213 1.14 55.63 -29.15
C ARG A 213 1.28 56.80 -30.12
N ASP A 214 2.41 56.86 -30.80
CA ASP A 214 2.57 57.72 -31.98
C ASP A 214 1.49 57.34 -33.00
N TYR A 215 0.51 58.23 -33.13
CA TYR A 215 -0.52 58.21 -34.16
C TYR A 215 0.18 58.31 -35.51
N HIS A 216 0.47 57.17 -36.14
CA HIS A 216 0.89 57.18 -37.53
C HIS A 216 -0.34 57.33 -38.42
N GLU A 217 -0.59 58.59 -38.75
CA GLU A 217 -1.35 59.04 -39.92
C GLU A 217 -1.00 58.19 -41.14
N GLY A 218 -2.02 57.73 -41.86
CA GLY A 218 -1.84 56.85 -43.02
C GLY A 218 -3.11 56.66 -43.84
N PHE A 219 -3.83 57.75 -44.06
CA PHE A 219 -4.87 57.86 -45.08
C PHE A 219 -4.31 57.42 -46.45
N THR A 220 -4.76 56.27 -46.98
CA THR A 220 -4.73 56.01 -48.44
C THR A 220 -6.09 55.51 -48.91
N ALA A 221 -6.86 56.49 -49.39
CA ALA A 221 -7.84 56.49 -50.47
C ALA A 221 -8.38 55.15 -51.03
N TYR A 222 -9.70 55.03 -50.91
CA TYR A 222 -10.65 54.62 -51.94
C TYR A 222 -10.06 54.43 -53.36
N SER A 223 -10.00 53.18 -53.86
CA SER A 223 -10.07 52.89 -55.30
C SER A 223 -10.66 51.49 -55.54
N GLY A 224 -11.67 51.45 -56.41
CA GLY A 224 -12.60 50.35 -56.56
C GLY A 224 -12.04 49.06 -57.17
N GLY A 225 -12.58 47.93 -56.71
CA GLY A 225 -12.28 46.59 -57.24
C GLY A 225 -13.57 45.82 -57.53
N ARG A 226 -13.83 45.64 -58.82
CA ARG A 226 -15.07 45.15 -59.45
C ARG A 226 -15.48 43.73 -59.02
N ARG A 227 -16.81 43.53 -59.00
CA ARG A 227 -17.48 42.22 -59.09
C ARG A 227 -16.89 41.38 -60.22
N ARG A 228 -16.67 40.08 -59.97
CA ARG A 228 -16.55 39.08 -61.03
C ARG A 228 -17.29 37.80 -60.63
N ASP A 229 -18.53 37.72 -61.13
CA ASP A 229 -19.24 36.48 -61.38
C ASP A 229 -18.37 35.53 -62.20
N LYS A 230 -18.26 34.26 -61.79
CA LYS A 230 -17.90 33.16 -62.69
C LYS A 230 -18.84 31.99 -62.47
N ARG A 231 -19.95 32.03 -63.21
CA ARG A 231 -20.60 30.83 -63.74
C ARG A 231 -19.55 30.04 -64.54
N THR A 232 -19.36 28.76 -64.22
CA THR A 232 -18.96 27.76 -65.20
C THR A 232 -19.81 26.52 -65.04
N ARG A 233 -20.43 26.20 -66.16
CA ARG A 233 -21.42 25.18 -66.51
C ARG A 233 -20.67 24.01 -67.16
N ARG A 234 -21.24 22.81 -67.05
CA ARG A 234 -21.14 21.58 -67.90
C ARG A 234 -20.72 20.37 -67.07
N HIS A 235 -21.61 19.38 -66.92
CA HIS A 235 -22.03 18.35 -67.88
C HIS A 235 -20.94 17.31 -68.10
#